data_AF-A0A225VQ75-F1
#
_entry.id   AF-A0A225VQ75-F1
#
_cell.length_a   1.000
_cell.length_b   1.000
_cell.length_c   1.000
_cell.angle_alpha   90.00
_cell.angle_beta   90.00
_cell.angle_gamma   90.00
#
_symmetry.space_group_name_H-M   'P 1'
#
loop_
_entity.id
_entity.type
_entity.pdbx_description
1 polymer ?
#
loop_
_entity_poly.entity_id
_entity_poly.type
_entity_poly.pdbx_seq_one_letter_code
_entity_poly.pdbx_strand_id
1 'polypeptide(L)' 'MFLKALLVVGACIASMATTTAALTKGHDLSSVGLMETTQGAKWISTAGKTTTIESILGDGGMQAVRLR' A
#
# COMPACT_ATOMS: atom_id res chain seq x y z
N MET A 1 14.35 37.65 -25.44
CA MET A 1 13.67 36.36 -25.73
C MET A 1 14.22 35.20 -24.89
N PHE A 2 15.54 35.07 -24.73
CA PHE A 2 16.18 33.98 -23.97
C PHE A 2 15.68 33.79 -22.52
N LEU A 3 15.46 34.86 -21.77
CA LEU A 3 15.03 34.75 -20.36
C LEU A 3 13.62 34.16 -20.20
N LYS A 4 12.72 34.43 -21.17
CA LYS A 4 11.36 33.87 -21.18
C LYS A 4 11.36 32.39 -21.52
N ALA A 5 12.22 31.98 -22.47
CA ALA A 5 12.39 30.58 -22.82
C ALA A 5 12.99 29.77 -21.65
N LEU A 6 13.95 30.35 -20.92
CA LEU A 6 14.54 29.70 -19.74
C LEU A 6 13.52 29.49 -18.61
N LEU A 7 12.64 30.47 -18.38
CA LEU A 7 11.56 30.38 -17.39
C LEU A 7 10.54 29.29 -17.75
N VAL A 8 10.17 29.16 -19.03
CA VAL A 8 9.23 28.13 -19.49
C VAL A 8 9.84 26.73 -19.37
N VAL A 9 11.10 26.55 -19.77
CA VAL A 9 11.81 25.27 -19.62
C VAL A 9 11.98 24.89 -18.14
N GLY A 10 12.32 25.85 -17.29
CA GLY A 10 12.42 25.63 -15.84
C GLY A 10 11.09 25.22 -15.20
N ALA A 11 9.98 25.86 -15.60
CA ALA A 11 8.64 25.50 -15.13
C ALA A 11 8.22 24.09 -15.59
N CYS A 12 8.56 23.69 -16.81
CA CYS A 12 8.29 22.34 -17.31
C CYS A 12 9.04 21.26 -16.52
N ILE A 13 10.31 21.46 -16.18
CA ILE A 13 11.09 20.48 -15.39
C ILE A 13 10.56 20.38 -13.95
N ALA A 14 10.19 21.52 -13.34
CA ALA A 14 9.59 21.53 -12.00
C ALA A 14 8.23 20.81 -11.97
N SER A 15 7.43 20.91 -13.03
CA SER A 15 6.14 20.21 -13.14
C SER A 15 6.25 18.68 -13.26
N MET A 16 7.42 18.18 -13.67
CA MET A 16 7.72 16.74 -13.68
C MET A 16 8.27 16.22 -12.35
N ALA A 17 8.69 17.13 -11.45
CA ALA A 17 9.09 16.79 -10.09
C ALA A 17 7.86 16.62 -9.19
N THR A 18 6.91 15.79 -9.61
CA THR A 18 5.90 15.27 -8.70
C THR A 18 6.60 14.28 -7.77
N THR A 19 6.73 14.65 -6.50
CA THR A 19 7.04 13.67 -5.46
C THR A 19 5.86 12.71 -5.42
N THR A 20 6.01 11.52 -6.03
CA THR A 20 5.08 10.42 -5.77
C THR A 20 5.18 10.14 -4.28
N ALA A 21 4.25 10.68 -3.49
CA ALA A 21 4.13 10.26 -2.10
C ALA A 21 3.97 8.75 -2.15
N ALA A 22 4.92 8.01 -1.58
CA ALA A 22 4.88 6.56 -1.58
C ALA A 22 3.62 6.15 -0.81
N LEU A 23 2.55 5.83 -1.54
CA LEU A 23 1.35 5.27 -0.97
C LEU A 23 1.73 3.88 -0.45
N THR A 24 1.88 3.75 0.86
CA THR A 24 2.14 2.46 1.48
C THR A 24 0.92 1.58 1.26
N LYS A 25 1.06 0.50 0.49
CA LYS A 25 0.01 -0.49 0.31
C LYS A 25 -0.19 -1.23 1.63
N GLY A 26 -1.23 -0.88 2.39
CA GLY A 26 -1.49 -1.47 3.70
C GLY A 26 -2.94 -1.92 3.88
N HIS A 27 -3.17 -2.75 4.89
CA HIS A 27 -4.50 -3.26 5.26
C HIS A 27 -4.80 -2.99 6.74
N ASP A 28 -6.08 -2.79 7.06
CA ASP A 28 -6.55 -2.71 8.44
C ASP A 28 -6.90 -4.11 8.94
N LEU A 29 -6.21 -4.56 9.98
CA LEU A 29 -6.39 -5.90 10.56
C LEU A 29 -6.98 -5.84 11.98
N SER A 30 -7.61 -4.72 12.35
CA SER A 30 -8.12 -4.47 13.71
C SER A 30 -9.13 -5.53 14.21
N SER A 31 -9.83 -6.23 13.31
CA SER A 31 -10.80 -7.26 13.68
C SER A 31 -10.26 -8.69 13.61
N VAL A 32 -9.05 -8.92 13.05
CA VAL A 32 -8.54 -10.26 12.74
C VAL A 32 -8.52 -11.16 13.97
N GLY A 33 -7.99 -10.66 15.10
CA GLY A 33 -7.95 -11.43 16.34
C GLY A 33 -9.34 -11.88 16.82
N LEU A 34 -10.37 -11.03 16.72
CA LEU A 34 -11.75 -11.40 17.08
C LEU A 34 -12.36 -12.39 16.08
N MET A 35 -12.06 -12.24 14.79
CA MET A 35 -12.52 -13.18 13.77
C MET A 35 -11.94 -14.58 14.02
N GLU A 36 -10.65 -14.67 14.32
CA GLU A 36 -9.98 -15.94 14.58
C GLU A 36 -10.42 -16.57 15.91
N THR A 37 -10.41 -15.79 17.00
CA THR A 37 -10.62 -16.33 18.35
C THR A 37 -12.08 -16.48 18.73
N THR A 38 -12.95 -15.54 18.34
CA THR A 38 -14.37 -15.54 18.73
C THR A 38 -15.23 -16.23 17.68
N GLN A 39 -14.91 -16.09 16.40
CA GLN A 39 -15.74 -16.58 15.30
C GLN A 39 -15.16 -17.83 14.61
N GLY A 40 -13.95 -18.26 14.99
CA GLY A 40 -13.31 -19.44 14.43
C GLY A 40 -12.91 -19.28 12.96
N ALA A 41 -12.69 -18.04 12.50
CA ALA A 41 -12.27 -17.77 11.14
C ALA A 41 -10.94 -18.47 10.83
N LYS A 42 -10.84 -19.04 9.63
CA LYS A 42 -9.62 -19.64 9.08
C LYS A 42 -9.32 -19.00 7.74
N TRP A 43 -8.07 -18.62 7.54
CA TRP A 43 -7.63 -17.99 6.30
C TRP A 43 -7.05 -19.03 5.36
N ILE A 44 -7.46 -18.97 4.09
CA ILE A 44 -7.05 -19.92 3.05
C ILE A 44 -6.35 -19.14 1.95
N SER A 45 -5.12 -19.53 1.60
CA SER A 45 -4.38 -18.92 0.51
C SER A 45 -4.99 -19.24 -0.85
N THR A 46 -4.56 -18.55 -1.90
CA THR A 46 -4.95 -18.86 -3.29
C THR A 46 -4.53 -20.27 -3.73
N ALA A 47 -3.57 -20.89 -3.05
CA ALA A 47 -3.18 -22.29 -3.24
C ALA A 47 -4.05 -23.29 -2.44
N GLY A 48 -5.11 -22.83 -1.77
CA GLY A 48 -6.00 -23.67 -0.98
C GLY A 48 -5.43 -24.12 0.37
N LYS A 49 -4.32 -23.54 0.83
CA LYS A 49 -3.69 -23.91 2.11
C LYS A 49 -4.15 -23.01 3.24
N THR A 50 -4.45 -23.58 4.40
CA THR A 50 -4.64 -22.81 5.63
C THR A 50 -3.34 -22.11 6.00
N THR A 51 -3.41 -20.80 6.25
CA THR A 51 -2.28 -19.95 6.65
C THR A 51 -2.81 -18.77 7.48
N THR A 52 -1.98 -17.76 7.76
CA THR A 52 -2.39 -16.51 8.40
C THR A 52 -2.78 -15.46 7.37
N ILE A 53 -3.62 -14.50 7.77
CA ILE A 53 -4.00 -13.40 6.89
C ILE A 53 -2.81 -12.50 6.54
N GLU A 54 -1.85 -12.33 7.46
CA GLU A 54 -0.63 -11.57 7.24
C GLU A 54 0.24 -12.21 6.15
N SER A 55 0.32 -13.54 6.11
CA SER A 55 1.02 -14.26 5.04
C SER A 55 0.35 -14.02 3.69
N ILE A 56 -0.98 -14.13 3.61
CA ILE A 56 -1.73 -13.93 2.37
C ILE A 56 -1.56 -12.49 1.85
N LEU A 57 -1.73 -11.51 2.73
CA LEU A 57 -1.63 -10.10 2.37
C LEU A 57 -0.17 -9.71 2.08
N GLY A 58 0.78 -10.27 2.81
CA GLY A 58 2.23 -10.11 2.58
C GLY A 58 2.63 -10.62 1.20
N ASP A 59 2.20 -11.82 0.82
CA ASP A 59 2.40 -12.38 -0.52
C ASP A 59 1.73 -11.50 -1.60
N GLY A 60 0.63 -10.83 -1.25
CA GLY A 60 -0.06 -9.84 -2.08
C GLY A 60 0.62 -8.46 -2.14
N GLY A 61 1.78 -8.27 -1.49
CA GLY A 61 2.55 -7.03 -1.47
C GLY A 61 2.09 -6.00 -0.44
N MET A 62 1.41 -6.44 0.64
CA MET A 62 1.15 -5.58 1.79
C MET A 62 2.48 -5.16 2.45
N GLN A 63 2.61 -3.86 2.73
CA GLN A 63 3.80 -3.23 3.31
C GLN A 63 3.54 -2.59 4.68
N ALA A 64 2.28 -2.46 5.07
CA ALA A 64 1.90 -1.97 6.40
C ALA A 64 0.59 -2.57 6.88
N VAL A 65 0.45 -2.64 8.20
CA VAL A 65 -0.78 -3.01 8.89
C VAL A 65 -1.24 -1.83 9.73
N ARG A 66 -2.53 -1.51 9.66
CA ARG A 66 -3.20 -0.61 10.61
C ARG A 66 -3.94 -1.43 11.66
N LEU A 67 -3.77 -1.05 12.92
CA LEU A 67 -4.51 -1.59 14.06
C LEU A 67 -5.15 -0.42 14.82
N ARG A 68 -6.36 -0.60 15.33
CA ARG A 68 -7.07 0.36 16.18
C ARG A 68 -6.80 0.13 17.66
#